data_AF-A0A923PJF1-F1
#
_entry.id   AF-A0A923PJF1-F1
#
_cell.length_a   1.000
_cell.length_b   1.000
_cell.length_c   1.000
_cell.angle_alpha   90.00
_cell.angle_beta   90.00
_cell.angle_gamma   90.00
#
_symmetry.space_group_name_H-M   'P 1'
#
loop_
_entity.id
_entity.type
_entity.pdbx_description
1 polymer ?
#
loop_
_entity_poly.entity_id
_entity_poly.type
_entity_poly.pdbx_seq_one_letter_code
_entity_poly.pdbx_strand_id
1 'polypeptide(L)'
;MLNNQTKFSKISLVSSLITMALFLNLILPMPKTIKASEVIAQPSIILVVAIEIFCLSGIIMTGLSFMKKEPSTWFQWVGGGLNILLFIIIFGSIIFARTV
;
A
#
# COMPACT_ATOMS: atom_id res chain seq x y z
N MET A 1 -10.77 -28.45 -10.70
CA MET A 1 -9.86 -27.56 -11.45
C MET A 1 -10.18 -26.06 -11.19
N LEU A 2 -10.18 -25.59 -9.93
CA LEU A 2 -10.64 -24.21 -9.59
C LEU A 2 -9.58 -23.31 -8.93
N ASN A 3 -8.32 -23.76 -8.79
CA ASN A 3 -7.34 -23.09 -7.91
C ASN A 3 -6.40 -22.09 -8.62
N ASN A 4 -6.41 -22.01 -9.95
CA ASN A 4 -5.49 -21.15 -10.71
C ASN A 4 -6.08 -19.80 -11.17
N GLN A 5 -7.40 -19.61 -11.10
CA GLN A 5 -8.06 -18.43 -11.70
C GLN A 5 -8.14 -17.20 -10.78
N THR A 6 -7.76 -17.31 -9.51
CA THR A 6 -7.82 -16.20 -8.52
C THR A 6 -6.45 -15.86 -7.93
N LYS A 7 -5.38 -16.29 -8.58
CA LYS A 7 -4.02 -16.13 -8.06
C LYS A 7 -3.62 -14.65 -7.99
N PHE A 8 -3.93 -13.86 -9.01
CA PHE A 8 -3.58 -12.43 -9.01
C PHE A 8 -4.42 -11.65 -8.00
N SER A 9 -5.72 -11.95 -7.90
CA SER A 9 -6.61 -11.39 -6.89
C SER A 9 -6.13 -11.67 -5.45
N LYS A 10 -5.70 -12.90 -5.14
CA LYS A 10 -5.15 -13.25 -3.82
C LYS A 10 -3.82 -12.55 -3.53
N ILE A 11 -2.91 -12.50 -4.50
CA ILE A 11 -1.62 -11.80 -4.35
C ILE A 11 -1.86 -10.29 -4.15
N SER A 12 -2.79 -9.70 -4.89
CA SER A 12 -3.18 -8.30 -4.74
C SER A 12 -3.69 -8.02 -3.32
N LEU A 13 -4.58 -8.86 -2.79
CA LEU A 13 -5.06 -8.73 -1.42
C LEU A 13 -3.95 -8.87 -0.38
N VAL A 14 -3.08 -9.88 -0.50
CA VAL A 14 -1.93 -10.05 0.41
C VAL A 14 -0.99 -8.84 0.34
N SER A 15 -0.70 -8.33 -0.86
CA SER A 15 0.13 -7.13 -1.02
C SER A 15 -0.49 -5.90 -0.35
N SER A 16 -1.82 -5.74 -0.44
CA SER A 16 -2.53 -4.62 0.19
C SER A 16 -2.47 -4.70 1.71
N LEU A 17 -2.58 -5.89 2.29
CA LEU A 17 -2.46 -6.12 3.73
C LEU A 17 -1.04 -5.86 4.23
N ILE A 18 -0.02 -6.31 3.50
CA ILE A 18 1.38 -6.03 3.81
C ILE A 18 1.65 -4.53 3.75
N THR A 19 1.21 -3.87 2.68
CA THR A 19 1.38 -2.42 2.49
C THR A 19 0.70 -1.64 3.63
N MET A 20 -0.52 -2.05 4.01
CA MET A 20 -1.25 -1.43 5.12
C MET A 20 -0.54 -1.64 6.46
N ALA A 21 0.00 -2.83 6.72
CA ALA A 21 0.76 -3.11 7.94
C ALA A 21 2.05 -2.28 8.04
N LEU A 22 2.79 -2.17 6.92
CA LEU A 22 3.99 -1.32 6.85
C LEU A 22 3.64 0.17 7.04
N PHE A 23 2.55 0.62 6.42
CA PHE A 23 2.08 1.99 6.55
C PHE A 23 1.63 2.34 7.98
N LEU A 24 0.92 1.42 8.65
CA LEU A 24 0.56 1.57 10.07
C LEU A 24 1.80 1.60 10.97
N ASN A 25 2.82 0.80 10.66
CA ASN A 25 4.09 0.83 11.39
C ASN A 25 4.78 2.21 11.28
N LEU A 26 4.59 2.92 10.17
CA LEU A 26 5.13 4.27 9.99
C LEU A 26 4.32 5.34 10.75
N ILE A 27 2.98 5.21 10.81
CA ILE A 27 2.10 6.21 11.44
C ILE A 27 1.98 6.05 12.95
N LEU A 28 1.85 4.82 13.47
CA LEU A 28 1.63 4.56 14.90
C LEU A 28 2.69 5.18 15.83
N PRO A 29 4.00 5.13 15.53
CA PRO A 29 5.01 5.75 16.38
C PRO A 29 5.13 7.26 16.17
N MET A 30 4.39 7.86 15.23
CA MET A 30 4.49 9.28 14.93
C MET A 30 3.90 10.09 16.09
N PRO A 31 4.69 10.99 16.73
CA PRO A 31 4.25 11.73 17.89
C PRO A 31 3.11 12.70 17.52
N LYS A 32 2.00 12.63 18.25
CA LYS A 32 0.82 13.50 18.05
C LYS A 32 1.09 14.97 18.36
N THR A 33 2.14 15.25 19.11
CA THR A 33 2.54 16.58 19.55
C THR A 33 4.04 16.74 19.34
N ILE A 34 4.44 17.62 18.44
CA ILE A 34 5.84 17.97 18.22
C ILE A 34 6.19 19.06 19.25
N LYS A 35 6.98 18.72 20.27
CA LYS A 35 7.68 19.76 21.06
C LYS A 35 8.91 20.20 20.26
N ALA A 36 9.11 21.51 20.14
CA ALA A 36 10.21 22.09 19.34
C ALA A 36 11.63 21.65 19.77
N SER A 37 11.75 21.00 20.93
CA SER A 37 13.00 20.49 21.52
C SER A 37 13.27 19.01 21.28
N GLU A 38 12.35 18.25 20.67
CA GLU A 38 12.55 16.81 20.43
C GLU A 38 13.14 16.56 19.04
N VAL A 39 14.25 15.83 18.99
CA VAL A 39 14.82 15.33 17.74
C VAL A 39 13.88 14.27 17.20
N ILE A 40 13.13 14.62 16.16
CA ILE A 40 12.25 13.69 15.45
C ILE A 40 13.15 12.62 14.81
N ALA A 41 13.07 11.39 15.32
CA ALA A 41 13.73 10.26 14.68
C ALA A 41 13.17 10.12 13.25
N GLN A 42 14.04 10.26 12.26
CA GLN A 42 13.63 10.07 10.87
C GLN A 42 13.18 8.62 10.67
N PRO A 43 12.06 8.38 9.95
CA PRO A 43 11.65 7.04 9.61
C PRO A 43 12.75 6.34 8.79
N SER A 44 12.92 5.04 9.01
CA SER A 44 13.92 4.24 8.30
C SER A 44 13.68 4.32 6.79
N ILE A 45 14.69 4.77 6.04
CA ILE A 45 14.64 4.89 4.56
C ILE A 45 14.25 3.54 3.94
N ILE A 46 14.74 2.43 4.50
CA ILE A 46 14.43 1.07 4.03
C ILE A 46 12.92 0.79 4.11
N LEU A 47 12.27 1.26 5.18
CA LEU A 47 10.85 1.04 5.39
C LEU A 47 10.01 1.86 4.40
N VAL A 48 10.41 3.10 4.12
CA VAL A 48 9.76 3.96 3.10
C VAL A 48 9.88 3.33 1.72
N VAL A 49 11.08 2.90 1.33
CA VAL A 49 11.33 2.25 0.03
C VAL A 49 10.53 0.95 -0.09
N ALA A 50 10.43 0.15 0.98
CA ALA A 50 9.64 -1.06 0.97
C ALA A 50 8.15 -0.77 0.74
N ILE A 51 7.59 0.25 1.40
CA ILE A 51 6.19 0.68 1.20
C ILE A 51 5.95 1.05 -0.27
N GLU A 52 6.84 1.81 -0.89
CA GLU A 52 6.71 2.22 -2.30
C GLU A 52 6.72 1.01 -3.24
N ILE A 53 7.66 0.08 -3.06
CA ILE A 53 7.76 -1.14 -3.88
C ILE A 53 6.51 -2.02 -3.74
N PHE A 54 6.03 -2.22 -2.50
CA PHE A 54 4.83 -3.02 -2.25
C PHE A 54 3.57 -2.35 -2.79
N CYS A 55 3.48 -1.03 -2.67
CA CYS A 55 2.36 -0.27 -3.22
C CYS A 55 2.31 -0.34 -4.75
N LEU A 56 3.46 -0.11 -5.43
CA LEU A 56 3.56 -0.21 -6.89
C LEU A 56 3.25 -1.63 -7.38
N SER A 57 3.80 -2.65 -6.73
CA SER A 57 3.51 -4.04 -7.10
C SER A 57 2.04 -4.41 -6.88
N GLY A 58 1.39 -3.90 -5.82
CA GLY A 58 -0.04 -4.07 -5.58
C GLY A 58 -0.92 -3.45 -6.67
N ILE A 59 -0.57 -2.26 -7.14
CA ILE A 59 -1.25 -1.60 -8.27
C ILE A 59 -1.06 -2.38 -9.57
N ILE A 60 0.16 -2.83 -9.87
CA ILE A 60 0.45 -3.65 -11.06
C ILE A 60 -0.35 -4.95 -11.03
N MET A 61 -0.36 -5.65 -9.89
CA MET A 61 -1.13 -6.90 -9.73
C MET A 61 -2.64 -6.66 -9.86
N THR A 62 -3.13 -5.53 -9.37
CA THR A 62 -4.53 -5.11 -9.54
C THR A 62 -4.86 -4.89 -11.01
N GLY A 63 -4.02 -4.14 -11.75
CA GLY A 63 -4.18 -3.94 -13.18
C GLY A 63 -4.14 -5.25 -13.97
N LEU A 64 -3.19 -6.14 -13.65
CA LEU A 64 -3.09 -7.47 -14.25
C LEU A 64 -4.31 -8.35 -13.99
N SER A 65 -4.91 -8.26 -12.79
CA SER A 65 -6.14 -8.99 -12.45
C SER A 65 -7.32 -8.56 -13.34
N PHE A 66 -7.46 -7.26 -13.62
CA PHE A 66 -8.46 -6.75 -14.56
C PHE A 66 -8.15 -7.11 -16.01
N MET A 67 -6.90 -6.96 -16.46
CA MET A 67 -6.50 -7.26 -17.85
C MET A 67 -6.64 -8.74 -18.20
N LYS A 68 -6.33 -9.64 -17.28
CA LYS A 68 -6.48 -11.09 -17.48
C LYS A 68 -7.92 -11.58 -17.37
N LYS A 69 -8.89 -10.68 -17.12
CA LYS A 69 -10.31 -11.02 -16.93
C LYS A 69 -10.48 -12.16 -15.91
N GLU A 70 -9.78 -12.07 -14.77
CA GLU A 70 -10.05 -12.99 -13.67
C GLU A 70 -11.54 -12.86 -13.28
N PRO A 71 -12.20 -13.96 -12.85
CA PRO A 71 -13.58 -13.89 -12.40
C PRO A 71 -13.68 -12.85 -11.28
N SER A 72 -14.66 -11.95 -11.43
CA SER A 72 -14.87 -10.83 -10.51
C SER A 72 -15.26 -11.37 -9.14
N THR A 73 -14.25 -11.56 -8.29
CA THR A 73 -14.41 -12.07 -6.94
C THR A 73 -14.32 -10.92 -5.95
N TRP A 74 -14.91 -11.11 -4.76
CA TRP A 74 -14.82 -10.14 -3.68
C TRP A 74 -13.36 -9.75 -3.36
N PHE A 75 -12.42 -10.70 -3.48
CA PHE A 75 -10.98 -10.47 -3.30
C PHE A 75 -10.39 -9.47 -4.31
N GLN A 76 -10.84 -9.49 -5.56
CA GLN A 76 -10.38 -8.55 -6.59
C GLN A 76 -10.82 -7.12 -6.28
N TRP A 77 -12.09 -6.96 -5.88
CA TRP A 77 -12.65 -5.65 -5.54
C TRP A 77 -12.05 -5.07 -4.26
N VAL A 78 -11.95 -5.88 -3.20
CA VAL A 78 -11.38 -5.43 -1.92
C VAL A 78 -9.89 -5.17 -2.04
N GLY A 79 -9.13 -6.11 -2.61
CA GLY A 79 -7.67 -5.97 -2.78
C GLY A 79 -7.32 -4.82 -3.73
N GLY A 80 -8.02 -4.72 -4.85
CA GLY A 80 -7.84 -3.63 -5.80
C GLY A 80 -8.23 -2.27 -5.24
N GLY A 81 -9.38 -2.17 -4.57
CA GLY A 81 -9.83 -0.95 -3.91
C GLY A 81 -8.86 -0.48 -2.83
N LEU A 82 -8.36 -1.39 -1.97
CA LEU A 82 -7.36 -1.08 -0.96
C LEU A 82 -6.04 -0.62 -1.57
N ASN A 83 -5.55 -1.30 -2.61
CA ASN A 83 -4.30 -0.89 -3.28
C ASN A 83 -4.43 0.50 -3.90
N ILE A 84 -5.55 0.81 -4.55
CA ILE A 84 -5.81 2.15 -5.12
C ILE A 84 -5.86 3.21 -4.02
N LEU A 85 -6.58 2.94 -2.92
CA LEU A 85 -6.68 3.86 -1.80
C LEU A 85 -5.32 4.12 -1.14
N LEU A 86 -4.55 3.05 -0.87
CA LEU A 86 -3.19 3.16 -0.33
C LEU A 86 -2.26 3.93 -1.27
N PHE A 87 -2.36 3.70 -2.57
CA PHE A 87 -1.59 4.44 -3.57
C PHE A 87 -1.89 5.93 -3.55
N ILE A 88 -3.17 6.33 -3.51
CA ILE A 88 -3.57 7.73 -3.42
C ILE A 88 -3.03 8.37 -2.13
N ILE A 89 -3.12 7.67 -1.00
CA ILE A 89 -2.65 8.18 0.30
C ILE A 89 -1.12 8.36 0.28
N ILE A 90 -0.37 7.35 -0.17
CA ILE A 90 1.10 7.40 -0.19
C ILE A 90 1.57 8.49 -1.17
N PHE A 91 1.04 8.49 -2.39
CA PHE A 91 1.43 9.46 -3.42
C PHE A 91 1.02 10.89 -3.05
N GLY A 92 -0.19 11.06 -2.49
CA GLY A 92 -0.66 12.34 -1.96
C GLY A 92 0.22 12.86 -0.82
N SER A 93 0.67 11.98 0.07
CA SER A 93 1.58 12.33 1.17
C SER A 93 2.95 12.80 0.64
N ILE A 94 3.49 12.14 -0.39
CA ILE A 94 4.75 12.54 -1.03
C ILE A 94 4.63 13.92 -1.68
N ILE A 95 3.56 14.18 -2.42
CA ILE A 95 3.32 15.49 -3.05
C ILE A 95 3.17 16.58 -1.99
N PHE A 96 2.37 16.31 -0.95
CA PHE A 96 2.17 17.26 0.14
C PHE A 96 3.49 17.60 0.84
N ALA A 97 4.30 16.60 1.18
CA ALA A 97 5.62 16.79 1.81
C ALA A 97 6.64 17.49 0.90
N ARG A 98 6.46 17.46 -0.42
CA ARG A 98 7.29 18.21 -1.38
C ARG A 98 6.85 19.66 -1.55
N THR A 99 5.57 19.95 -1.28
CA THR A 99 4.97 21.27 -1.53
C THR A 99 5.04 22.19 -0.32
N VAL A 100 4.98 21.61 0.88
CA VAL A 100 5.12 22.30 2.17
C VAL A 100 6.58 22.30 2.61
#